data_AF-A0A6N8XJW9-F1
#
_entry.id   AF-A0A6N8XJW9-F1
#
_cell.length_a   1.000
_cell.length_b   1.000
_cell.length_c   1.000
_cell.angle_alpha   90.00
_cell.angle_beta   90.00
_cell.angle_gamma   90.00
#
_symmetry.space_group_name_H-M   'P 1'
#
loop_
_entity.id
_entity.type
_entity.pdbx_description
1 polymer ?
#
loop_
_entity_poly.entity_id
_entity_poly.type
_entity_poly.pdbx_seq_one_letter_code
_entity_poly.pdbx_strand_id
1 'polypeptide(L)'
;MSNNVERIAAELAELRYDTSPFVAPEQQGGAAGVRFPYRIEDGSRAGETVTLALAMHQNEGEWPEVAPHWLYLSPPDLVLEELVKGSHSPGAIQTFQCADGLDWMAISAPPSDFWDQIDTPNGKNMETYLNRHIRRIWSAR
;
A
#
# COMPACT_ATOMS: atom_id res chain seq x y z
N MET A 1 5.78 16.67 8.19
CA MET A 1 5.09 15.62 7.43
C MET A 1 4.15 16.30 6.46
N SER A 2 3.89 15.72 5.29
CA SER A 2 2.87 16.27 4.39
C SER A 2 1.47 16.00 4.98
N ASN A 3 0.50 16.88 4.69
CA ASN A 3 -0.89 16.74 5.14
C ASN A 3 -1.46 15.34 4.81
N ASN A 4 -1.09 14.77 3.65
CA ASN A 4 -1.53 13.45 3.24
C ASN A 4 -1.05 12.33 4.18
N VAL A 5 0.22 12.36 4.62
CA VAL A 5 0.78 11.33 5.52
C VAL A 5 0.07 11.34 6.87
N GLU A 6 -0.21 12.52 7.41
CA GLU A 6 -0.91 12.67 8.69
C GLU A 6 -2.35 12.17 8.61
N ARG A 7 -3.07 12.48 7.52
CA ARG A 7 -4.45 12.02 7.30
C ARG A 7 -4.53 10.50 7.11
N ILE A 8 -3.64 9.93 6.29
CA ILE A 8 -3.57 8.48 6.08
C ILE A 8 -3.26 7.76 7.41
N ALA A 9 -2.31 8.26 8.19
CA ALA A 9 -1.98 7.69 9.49
C ALA A 9 -3.17 7.76 10.47
N ALA A 10 -3.91 8.87 10.49
CA ALA A 10 -5.10 9.02 11.33
C ALA A 10 -6.19 8.00 10.97
N GLU A 11 -6.52 7.84 9.68
CA GLU A 11 -7.53 6.86 9.25
C GLU A 11 -7.09 5.41 9.53
N LEU A 12 -5.80 5.08 9.37
CA LEU A 12 -5.27 3.77 9.74
C LEU A 12 -5.34 3.52 11.25
N ALA A 13 -5.10 4.55 12.08
CA ALA A 13 -5.23 4.44 13.53
C ALA A 13 -6.69 4.24 13.98
N GLU A 14 -7.67 4.86 13.30
CA GLU A 14 -9.10 4.60 13.51
C GLU A 14 -9.46 3.13 13.24
N LEU A 15 -8.80 2.52 12.25
CA LEU A 15 -8.87 1.09 11.93
C LEU A 15 -8.01 0.20 12.84
N ARG A 16 -7.42 0.76 13.91
CA ARG A 16 -6.60 0.06 14.92
C ARG A 16 -5.25 -0.44 14.40
N TYR A 17 -4.72 0.12 13.32
CA TYR A 17 -3.35 -0.15 12.91
C TYR A 17 -2.35 0.67 13.73
N ASP A 18 -1.24 0.04 14.10
CA ASP A 18 -0.09 0.73 14.67
C ASP A 18 0.78 1.30 13.55
N THR A 19 0.71 2.62 13.37
CA THR A 19 1.36 3.32 12.26
C THR A 19 2.68 3.94 12.68
N SER A 20 3.68 3.87 11.83
CA SER A 20 4.92 4.63 11.98
C SER A 20 5.33 5.30 10.67
N PRO A 21 6.19 6.34 10.72
CA PRO A 21 6.65 7.01 9.51
C PRO A 21 7.45 6.07 8.62
N PHE A 22 7.32 6.25 7.31
CA PHE A 22 8.09 5.56 6.30
C PHE A 22 8.71 6.57 5.34
N VAL A 23 9.90 6.27 4.83
CA VAL A 23 10.56 7.05 3.78
C VAL A 23 10.88 6.09 2.66
N ALA A 24 10.28 6.34 1.50
CA ALA A 24 10.54 5.54 0.31
C ALA A 24 12.01 5.64 -0.11
N PRO A 25 12.55 4.63 -0.80
CA PRO A 25 13.88 4.71 -1.40
C PRO A 25 14.01 5.95 -2.32
N GLU A 26 15.21 6.56 -2.35
CA GLU A 26 15.49 7.73 -3.21
C GLU A 26 15.21 7.47 -4.69
N GLN A 27 15.39 6.22 -5.13
CA GLN A 27 15.10 5.76 -6.50
C GLN A 27 13.61 5.90 -6.88
N GLN A 28 12.72 6.00 -5.89
CA GLN A 28 11.29 6.23 -6.03
C GLN A 28 10.88 7.65 -5.60
N GLY A 29 11.84 8.59 -5.59
CA GLY A 29 11.62 9.99 -5.27
C GLY A 29 11.66 10.33 -3.78
N GLY A 30 12.04 9.39 -2.91
CA GLY A 30 12.24 9.67 -1.47
C GLY A 30 10.97 10.12 -0.76
N ALA A 31 9.80 9.72 -1.27
CA ALA A 31 8.51 10.15 -0.75
C ALA A 31 8.29 9.74 0.71
N ALA A 32 7.76 10.65 1.52
CA ALA A 32 7.30 10.33 2.86
C ALA A 32 6.00 9.50 2.78
N GLY A 33 5.89 8.53 3.66
CA GLY A 33 4.77 7.59 3.73
C GLY A 33 4.46 7.15 5.16
N VAL A 34 3.53 6.21 5.25
CA VAL A 34 3.09 5.58 6.50
C VAL A 34 3.29 4.08 6.37
N ARG A 35 3.91 3.43 7.36
CA ARG A 35 3.98 1.97 7.45
C ARG A 35 3.18 1.43 8.62
N PHE A 36 2.66 0.21 8.47
CA PHE A 36 1.82 -0.47 9.46
C PHE A 36 1.83 -2.00 9.24
N PRO A 37 1.61 -2.80 10.29
CA PRO A 37 1.42 -4.23 10.15
C PRO A 37 0.04 -4.53 9.54
N TYR A 38 -0.03 -5.44 8.57
CA TYR A 38 -1.28 -5.87 7.93
C TYR A 38 -1.41 -7.39 8.03
N ARG A 39 -2.56 -7.85 8.52
CA ARG A 39 -2.89 -9.27 8.59
C ARG A 39 -3.65 -9.68 7.35
N ILE A 40 -3.13 -10.67 6.62
CA ILE A 40 -3.75 -11.19 5.41
C ILE A 40 -5.06 -11.90 5.79
N GLU A 41 -6.16 -11.47 5.19
CA GLU A 41 -7.50 -11.98 5.53
C GLU A 41 -7.90 -13.22 4.71
N ASP A 42 -7.52 -13.24 3.44
CA ASP A 42 -7.94 -14.27 2.47
C ASP A 42 -6.75 -14.88 1.73
N GLY A 43 -7.01 -15.99 1.02
CA GLY A 43 -6.05 -16.61 0.12
C GLY A 43 -5.30 -17.80 0.73
N SER A 44 -4.16 -18.14 0.14
CA SER A 44 -3.25 -19.20 0.60
C SER A 44 -2.47 -18.80 1.85
N ARG A 45 -2.28 -17.49 2.07
CA ARG A 45 -1.48 -16.87 3.13
C ARG A 45 -2.32 -16.26 4.26
N ALA A 46 -3.61 -16.59 4.33
CA ALA A 46 -4.52 -16.03 5.33
C ALA A 46 -4.01 -16.28 6.77
N GLY A 47 -4.02 -15.23 7.58
CA GLY A 47 -3.53 -15.24 8.96
C GLY A 47 -2.08 -14.81 9.13
N GLU A 48 -1.28 -14.78 8.07
CA GLU A 48 0.09 -14.23 8.09
C GLU A 48 0.07 -12.70 8.21
N THR A 49 1.09 -12.13 8.85
CA THR A 49 1.24 -10.67 9.00
C THR A 49 2.41 -10.19 8.15
N VAL A 50 2.14 -9.19 7.31
CA VAL A 50 3.14 -8.47 6.51
C VAL A 50 3.26 -7.05 7.01
N THR A 51 4.38 -6.38 6.73
CA THR A 51 4.49 -4.93 6.93
C THR A 51 4.19 -4.25 5.60
N LEU A 52 3.24 -3.31 5.62
CA LEU A 52 2.93 -2.47 4.48
C LEU A 52 3.45 -1.06 4.70
N ALA A 53 3.79 -0.36 3.62
CA ALA A 53 3.91 1.08 3.63
C ALA A 53 3.21 1.71 2.43
N LEU A 54 2.63 2.89 2.64
CA LEU A 54 1.93 3.67 1.63
C LEU A 54 2.65 5.01 1.46
N ALA A 55 3.02 5.37 0.23
CA ALA A 55 3.62 6.66 -0.08
C ALA A 55 2.85 7.40 -1.17
N MET A 56 2.68 8.71 -0.97
CA MET A 56 2.14 9.62 -1.98
C MET A 56 3.28 10.13 -2.85
N HIS A 57 3.07 10.24 -4.16
CA HIS A 57 4.04 10.92 -5.01
C HIS A 57 4.00 12.45 -4.75
N GLN A 58 5.15 13.11 -4.76
CA GLN A 58 5.30 14.49 -4.28
C GLN A 58 4.47 15.53 -5.07
N ASN A 59 4.07 15.20 -6.30
CA ASN A 59 3.32 16.09 -7.19
C ASN A 59 1.88 15.61 -7.45
N GLU A 60 1.41 14.59 -6.73
CA GLU A 60 0.12 13.96 -6.99
C GLU A 60 -0.90 14.29 -5.91
N GLY A 61 -1.69 15.34 -6.16
CA GLY A 61 -2.94 15.66 -5.47
C GLY A 61 -2.96 15.54 -3.94
N GLU A 62 -4.17 15.50 -3.40
CA GLU A 62 -4.40 15.34 -1.97
C GLU A 62 -5.21 14.09 -1.70
N TRP A 63 -4.87 13.40 -0.61
CA TRP A 63 -5.70 12.35 -0.06
C TRP A 63 -7.01 12.97 0.48
N PRO A 64 -8.20 12.37 0.27
CA PRO A 64 -8.46 11.08 -0.37
C PRO A 64 -8.75 11.14 -1.87
N GLU A 65 -8.69 12.31 -2.51
CA GLU A 65 -9.02 12.46 -3.93
C GLU A 65 -8.11 11.62 -4.82
N VAL A 66 -6.81 11.61 -4.48
CA VAL A 66 -5.78 10.78 -5.12
C VAL A 66 -5.32 9.70 -4.16
N ALA A 67 -5.25 8.46 -4.64
CA ALA A 67 -4.76 7.31 -3.86
C ALA A 67 -3.23 7.35 -3.69
N PRO A 68 -2.69 6.64 -2.68
CA PRO A 68 -1.25 6.40 -2.59
C PRO A 68 -0.68 5.80 -3.88
N HIS A 69 0.38 6.42 -4.42
CA HIS A 69 1.03 6.00 -5.66
C HIS A 69 1.82 4.70 -5.48
N TRP A 70 2.45 4.52 -4.32
CA TRP A 70 3.31 3.37 -4.07
C TRP A 70 2.82 2.60 -2.85
N LEU A 71 2.68 1.29 -3.06
CA LEU A 71 2.52 0.30 -2.01
C LEU A 71 3.85 -0.45 -1.84
N TYR A 72 4.40 -0.41 -0.63
CA TYR A 72 5.57 -1.18 -0.24
C TYR A 72 5.15 -2.35 0.64
N LEU A 73 5.75 -3.51 0.42
CA LEU A 73 5.45 -4.73 1.18
C LEU A 73 6.74 -5.40 1.65
N SER A 74 6.73 -5.89 2.89
CA SER A 74 7.82 -6.65 3.49
C SER A 74 7.27 -7.83 4.31
N PRO A 75 7.85 -9.03 4.21
CA PRO A 75 8.99 -9.37 3.34
C PRO A 75 8.57 -9.59 1.86
N PRO A 76 9.48 -9.37 0.88
CA PRO A 76 9.13 -9.40 -0.55
C PRO A 76 8.70 -10.78 -1.08
N ASP A 77 9.27 -11.85 -0.53
CA ASP A 77 9.04 -13.23 -0.94
C ASP A 77 7.58 -13.67 -0.78
N LEU A 78 6.90 -13.22 0.28
CA LEU A 78 5.49 -13.52 0.52
C LEU A 78 4.53 -12.91 -0.52
N VAL A 79 4.98 -11.90 -1.26
CA VAL A 79 4.13 -11.12 -2.18
C VAL A 79 4.43 -11.46 -3.65
N LEU A 80 5.70 -11.71 -3.97
CA LEU A 80 6.16 -12.06 -5.32
C LEU A 80 5.41 -13.28 -5.87
N GLU A 81 5.22 -14.30 -5.04
CA GLU A 81 4.50 -15.52 -5.44
C GLU A 81 3.04 -15.26 -5.84
N GLU A 82 2.35 -14.35 -5.15
CA GLU A 82 0.92 -14.10 -5.37
C GLU A 82 0.68 -13.14 -6.53
N LEU A 83 1.52 -12.11 -6.69
CA LEU A 83 1.47 -11.22 -7.85
C LEU A 83 1.78 -11.94 -9.16
N VAL A 84 2.76 -12.86 -9.17
CA VAL A 84 3.14 -13.64 -10.35
C VAL A 84 2.02 -14.62 -10.76
N LYS A 85 1.27 -15.17 -9.81
CA LYS A 85 0.11 -16.05 -10.09
C LYS A 85 -1.10 -15.27 -10.62
N GLY A 86 -1.31 -14.05 -10.15
CA GLY A 86 -2.56 -13.31 -10.33
C GLY A 86 -2.76 -12.53 -11.63
N SER A 87 -1.92 -12.73 -12.67
CA SER A 87 -1.98 -11.95 -13.93
C SER A 87 -2.06 -10.43 -13.75
N HIS A 88 -1.57 -9.90 -12.62
CA HIS A 88 -1.30 -8.48 -12.53
C HIS A 88 -0.07 -8.30 -13.39
N SER A 89 -0.18 -7.61 -14.53
CA SER A 89 0.98 -7.00 -15.17
C SER A 89 1.48 -6.00 -14.14
N PRO A 90 2.45 -6.37 -13.28
CA PRO A 90 2.83 -5.47 -12.24
C PRO A 90 3.44 -4.27 -12.96
N GLY A 91 3.37 -3.08 -12.38
CA GLY A 91 4.38 -2.08 -12.69
C GLY A 91 5.78 -2.65 -12.45
N ALA A 92 6.82 -1.81 -12.51
CA ALA A 92 8.16 -2.26 -12.18
C ALA A 92 8.20 -2.86 -10.74
N ILE A 93 8.30 -4.20 -10.62
CA ILE A 93 8.64 -4.86 -9.36
C ILE A 93 10.11 -4.61 -9.12
N GLN A 94 10.43 -3.94 -8.03
CA GLN A 94 11.80 -3.74 -7.60
C GLN A 94 11.87 -4.05 -6.10
N THR A 95 12.91 -4.80 -5.73
CA THR A 95 13.27 -5.09 -4.34
C THR A 95 14.32 -4.09 -3.90
N PHE A 96 14.14 -3.49 -2.72
CA PHE A 96 15.05 -2.51 -2.16
C PHE A 96 15.31 -2.80 -0.71
N GLN A 97 16.55 -2.56 -0.27
CA GLN A 97 16.88 -2.49 1.14
C GLN A 97 16.66 -1.05 1.60
N CYS A 98 15.76 -0.84 2.55
CA CYS A 98 15.52 0.50 3.12
C CYS A 98 16.39 0.73 4.37
N ALA A 99 16.52 2.00 4.77
CA ALA A 99 17.29 2.39 5.96
C ALA A 99 16.75 1.80 7.28
N ASP A 100 15.52 1.26 7.26
CA ASP A 100 14.93 0.54 8.38
C ASP A 100 15.39 -0.92 8.50
N GLY A 101 16.29 -1.38 7.62
CA GLY A 101 16.88 -2.71 7.66
C GLY A 101 15.96 -3.81 7.11
N LEU A 102 14.80 -3.45 6.57
CA LEU A 102 13.89 -4.36 5.92
C LEU A 102 14.11 -4.38 4.41
N ASP A 103 13.91 -5.55 3.82
CA ASP A 103 13.76 -5.69 2.39
C ASP A 103 12.32 -5.40 2.02
N TRP A 104 12.14 -4.54 1.03
CA TRP A 104 10.84 -4.06 0.57
C TRP A 104 10.66 -4.38 -0.90
N MET A 105 9.45 -4.76 -1.27
CA MET A 105 8.96 -4.73 -2.63
C MET A 105 8.07 -3.52 -2.82
N ALA A 106 8.24 -2.78 -3.92
CA ALA A 106 7.27 -1.76 -4.31
C ALA A 106 6.37 -2.24 -5.46
N ILE A 107 5.10 -1.88 -5.38
CA ILE A 107 4.11 -2.04 -6.45
C ILE A 107 3.53 -0.66 -6.71
N SER A 108 3.43 -0.27 -7.99
CA SER A 108 2.69 0.92 -8.37
C SER A 108 1.20 0.71 -8.08
N ALA A 109 0.57 1.74 -7.52
CA ALA A 109 -0.82 1.95 -7.14
C ALA A 109 -1.90 1.17 -7.90
N PRO A 110 -3.14 1.10 -7.35
CA PRO A 110 -4.29 0.72 -8.17
C PRO A 110 -4.28 1.57 -9.44
N PRO A 111 -4.61 0.99 -10.61
CA PRO A 111 -4.71 1.79 -11.81
C PRO A 111 -5.70 2.94 -11.53
N SER A 112 -5.33 4.16 -11.94
CA SER A 112 -6.02 5.40 -11.54
C SER A 112 -7.51 5.38 -11.87
N ASP A 113 -7.88 4.65 -12.92
CA ASP A 113 -9.26 4.38 -13.31
C ASP A 113 -10.08 3.65 -12.23
N PHE A 114 -9.44 2.87 -11.36
CA PHE A 114 -10.10 2.18 -10.26
C PHE A 114 -10.52 3.12 -9.12
N TRP A 115 -9.60 4.00 -8.69
CA TRP A 115 -9.86 4.91 -7.56
C TRP A 115 -10.87 5.99 -7.93
N ASP A 116 -10.83 6.47 -9.18
CA ASP A 116 -11.77 7.47 -9.70
C ASP A 116 -13.21 6.96 -9.79
N GLN A 117 -13.42 5.64 -9.88
CA GLN A 117 -14.73 5.01 -9.97
C GLN A 117 -15.35 4.65 -8.61
N ILE A 118 -14.68 4.96 -7.49
CA ILE A 118 -15.21 4.68 -6.15
C ILE A 118 -16.29 5.69 -5.79
N ASP A 119 -17.55 5.28 -6.00
CA ASP A 119 -18.77 5.95 -5.53
C ASP A 119 -19.45 5.10 -4.43
N THR A 120 -18.70 4.74 -3.39
CA THR A 120 -19.19 3.88 -2.31
C THR A 120 -19.94 4.70 -1.24
N PRO A 121 -20.93 4.10 -0.53
CA PRO A 121 -21.64 4.76 0.57
C PRO A 121 -20.73 5.29 1.68
N ASN A 122 -19.55 4.68 1.85
CA ASN A 122 -18.53 5.05 2.84
C ASN A 122 -17.45 5.97 2.25
N GLY A 123 -17.47 6.25 0.94
CA GLY A 123 -16.54 7.15 0.25
C GLY A 123 -15.10 6.63 0.08
N LYS A 124 -14.25 7.50 -0.46
CA LYS A 124 -12.79 7.31 -0.58
C LYS A 124 -12.15 7.47 0.80
N ASN A 125 -11.70 6.36 1.39
CA ASN A 125 -11.02 6.30 2.69
C ASN A 125 -10.08 5.08 2.78
N MET A 126 -9.30 4.96 3.86
CA MET A 126 -8.36 3.86 4.05
C MET A 126 -9.05 2.50 4.18
N GLU A 127 -10.23 2.41 4.80
CA GLU A 127 -10.98 1.15 4.89
C GLU A 127 -11.32 0.64 3.49
N THR A 128 -11.82 1.53 2.63
CA THR A 128 -12.13 1.23 1.23
C THR A 128 -10.86 0.86 0.48
N TYR A 129 -9.78 1.62 0.63
CA TYR A 129 -8.50 1.32 -0.01
C TYR A 129 -7.98 -0.08 0.35
N LEU A 130 -7.96 -0.45 1.63
CA LEU A 130 -7.52 -1.76 2.09
C LEU A 130 -8.40 -2.88 1.53
N ASN A 131 -9.73 -2.75 1.64
CA ASN A 131 -10.68 -3.77 1.22
C ASN A 131 -10.72 -3.97 -0.30
N ARG A 132 -10.58 -2.88 -1.06
CA ARG A 132 -10.79 -2.88 -2.51
C ARG A 132 -9.51 -3.05 -3.30
N HIS A 133 -8.37 -2.61 -2.77
CA HIS A 133 -7.09 -2.70 -3.46
C HIS A 133 -6.16 -3.73 -2.79
N ILE A 134 -5.84 -3.55 -1.51
CA ILE A 134 -4.83 -4.38 -0.83
C ILE A 134 -5.26 -5.85 -0.72
N ARG A 135 -6.52 -6.11 -0.34
CA ARG A 135 -7.05 -7.48 -0.24
C ARG A 135 -6.95 -8.28 -1.53
N ARG A 136 -7.01 -7.62 -2.70
CA ARG A 136 -6.96 -8.29 -4.02
C ARG A 136 -5.63 -8.96 -4.31
N ILE A 137 -4.54 -8.49 -3.70
CA ILE A 137 -3.20 -9.08 -3.87
C ILE A 137 -3.21 -10.56 -3.46
N TRP A 138 -3.98 -10.92 -2.43
CA TRP A 138 -4.06 -12.29 -1.90
C TRP A 138 -5.40 -12.99 -2.19
N SER A 139 -6.39 -12.29 -2.76
CA SER A 139 -7.71 -12.88 -3.04
C SER A 139 -7.82 -13.55 -4.41
N ALA A 140 -6.80 -13.46 -5.28
CA ALA A 140 -6.80 -14.10 -6.59
C ALA A 140 -6.67 -15.63 -6.42
N ARG A 141 -7.76 -16.36 -6.73
CA ARG A 141 -7.80 -17.82 -6.84
C ARG A 141 -8.31 -18.21 -8.22
#